data_AF-A0A370LH70-F1
#
_entry.id   AF-A0A370LH70-F1
#
_cell.length_a   1.000
_cell.length_b   1.000
_cell.length_c   1.000
_cell.angle_alpha   90.00
_cell.angle_beta   90.00
_cell.angle_gamma   90.00
#
_symmetry.space_group_name_H-M   'P 1'
#
loop_
_entity.id
_entity.type
_entity.pdbx_description
1 polymer ?
#
loop_
_entity_poly.entity_id
_entity_poly.type
_entity_poly.pdbx_seq_one_letter_code
_entity_poly.pdbx_strand_id
1 'polypeptide(L)'
;MMLNYDYPLYRPPSEARSLIFQVTLGCSFNECSFCDMYRSKEYSERPWDEVKLEIDMMAKQLPDTQRIFLADGDALNLDTEYMVKVVKYIKEKFQNLERISCYAMPMNILKKTPEELKRMHDAGLTMFYLGIESGSDVILKKVTKGAIAKTIIKAVNKAKDVGYTMSCMVILGLGGSKYSKEHIRGTAEVISACSPNYVGALTLYLENGIKDEFLTKFGEEFVPVSDEQALDELEDLISQIDVKDEVVFRANHGSNAYTIKGTFPQDKQDMLDKISWMKKHPEVIRPKGLRGF
;
A
#
# COMPACT_ATOMS: atom_id res chain seq x y z
N MET A 1 -28.37 -11.86 4.53
CA MET A 1 -27.26 -12.82 4.71
C MET A 1 -25.97 -12.05 4.46
N MET A 2 -25.07 -12.03 5.44
CA MET A 2 -23.85 -11.21 5.44
C MET A 2 -22.73 -11.93 4.67
N LEU A 3 -21.78 -11.19 4.11
CA LEU A 3 -20.55 -11.79 3.58
C LEU A 3 -19.81 -12.50 4.71
N ASN A 4 -19.36 -13.72 4.45
CA ASN A 4 -18.54 -14.48 5.37
C ASN A 4 -17.07 -14.30 4.99
N TYR A 5 -16.44 -13.25 5.53
CA TYR A 5 -15.03 -13.00 5.26
C TYR A 5 -14.15 -14.04 5.96
N ASP A 6 -13.11 -14.45 5.25
CA ASP A 6 -12.00 -15.17 5.84
C ASP A 6 -11.08 -14.15 6.53
N TYR A 7 -10.94 -14.24 7.85
CA TYR A 7 -10.14 -13.30 8.65
C TYR A 7 -8.74 -13.86 8.94
N PRO A 8 -7.73 -12.98 9.10
CA PRO A 8 -7.82 -11.53 9.17
C PRO A 8 -7.97 -10.85 7.79
N LEU A 9 -8.55 -9.65 7.77
CA LEU A 9 -8.81 -8.91 6.54
C LEU A 9 -8.40 -7.45 6.71
N TYR A 10 -7.57 -6.96 5.78
CA TYR A 10 -7.05 -5.60 5.81
C TYR A 10 -7.39 -4.86 4.53
N ARG A 11 -7.46 -3.54 4.64
CA ARG A 11 -7.63 -2.62 3.53
C ARG A 11 -6.96 -1.29 3.85
N PRO A 12 -6.55 -0.52 2.84
CA PRO A 12 -6.04 0.84 3.06
C PRO A 12 -7.11 1.72 3.69
N PRO A 13 -6.76 2.73 4.52
CA PRO A 13 -7.74 3.65 5.10
C PRO A 13 -8.63 4.36 4.06
N SER A 14 -8.12 4.60 2.86
CA SER A 14 -8.87 5.16 1.72
C SER A 14 -9.98 4.25 1.18
N GLU A 15 -9.94 2.95 1.50
CA GLU A 15 -10.94 1.94 1.15
C GLU A 15 -11.92 1.66 2.30
N ALA A 16 -11.91 2.45 3.39
CA ALA A 16 -12.76 2.23 4.57
C ALA A 16 -14.28 2.17 4.27
N ARG A 17 -14.72 2.77 3.15
CA ARG A 17 -16.12 2.76 2.68
C ARG A 17 -16.37 1.83 1.49
N SER A 18 -15.37 1.09 1.04
CA SER A 18 -15.50 0.19 -0.10
C SER A 18 -16.15 -1.12 0.33
N LEU A 19 -17.01 -1.65 -0.53
CA LEU A 19 -17.48 -3.03 -0.44
C LEU A 19 -16.30 -3.96 -0.77
N ILE A 20 -16.14 -5.02 0.01
CA ILE A 20 -14.97 -5.89 -0.09
C ILE A 20 -15.39 -7.22 -0.69
N PHE A 21 -14.59 -7.71 -1.63
CA PHE A 21 -14.64 -9.10 -2.07
C PHE A 21 -13.26 -9.72 -1.89
N GLN A 22 -13.21 -10.91 -1.30
CA GLN A 22 -12.01 -11.75 -1.34
C GLN A 22 -12.12 -12.62 -2.60
N VAL A 23 -11.28 -12.35 -3.59
CA VAL A 23 -11.18 -13.15 -4.82
C VAL A 23 -9.98 -14.10 -4.77
N THR A 24 -9.06 -13.77 -3.86
CA THR A 24 -7.94 -14.59 -3.37
C THR A 24 -7.98 -14.55 -1.85
N LEU A 25 -7.32 -15.51 -1.22
CA LEU A 25 -6.99 -15.47 0.20
C LEU A 25 -5.48 -15.28 0.40
N GLY A 26 -5.09 -14.60 1.48
CA GLY A 26 -3.69 -14.44 1.88
C GLY A 26 -2.83 -13.56 0.95
N CYS A 27 -1.51 -13.73 1.01
CA CYS A 27 -0.54 -13.04 0.16
C CYS A 27 0.30 -14.09 -0.58
N SER A 28 0.49 -13.96 -1.90
CA SER A 28 1.26 -14.97 -2.66
C SER A 28 2.75 -15.01 -2.32
N PHE A 29 3.26 -13.95 -1.70
CA PHE A 29 4.67 -13.85 -1.30
C PHE A 29 4.87 -14.10 0.20
N ASN A 30 4.06 -13.49 1.07
CA ASN A 30 4.00 -13.69 2.53
C ASN A 30 5.32 -13.81 3.34
N GLU A 31 6.46 -13.31 2.83
CA GLU A 31 7.78 -13.46 3.46
C GLU A 31 8.35 -12.17 4.06
N CYS A 32 7.65 -11.03 3.90
CA CYS A 32 8.08 -9.72 4.39
C CYS A 32 8.18 -9.72 5.93
N SER A 33 9.38 -9.56 6.48
CA SER A 33 9.63 -9.78 7.91
C SER A 33 8.98 -8.75 8.85
N PHE A 34 8.42 -7.66 8.33
CA PHE A 34 7.70 -6.65 9.10
C PHE A 34 6.17 -6.80 9.01
N CYS A 35 5.67 -7.66 8.12
CA CYS A 35 4.25 -7.75 7.80
C CYS A 35 3.63 -8.98 8.47
N ASP A 36 2.71 -8.75 9.40
CA ASP A 36 1.97 -9.81 10.10
C ASP A 36 0.58 -10.09 9.48
N MET A 37 0.15 -9.28 8.52
CA MET A 37 -1.24 -9.22 8.03
C MET A 37 -1.81 -10.59 7.65
N TYR A 38 -1.07 -11.40 6.89
CA TYR A 38 -1.60 -12.64 6.31
C TYR A 38 -0.80 -13.88 6.71
N ARG A 39 -0.06 -13.83 7.83
CA ARG A 39 0.77 -14.95 8.31
C ARG A 39 -0.04 -16.19 8.70
N SER A 40 -1.30 -16.02 9.07
CA SER A 40 -2.22 -17.11 9.37
C SER A 40 -2.95 -17.68 8.14
N LYS A 41 -2.65 -17.20 6.93
CA LYS A 41 -3.33 -17.61 5.69
C LYS A 41 -2.37 -18.21 4.69
N GLU A 42 -2.82 -19.28 4.05
CA GLU A 42 -2.20 -19.79 2.83
C GLU A 42 -2.82 -19.11 1.62
N TYR A 43 -1.98 -18.77 0.62
CA TYR A 43 -2.49 -18.18 -0.60
C TYR A 43 -3.38 -19.18 -1.36
N SER A 44 -4.58 -18.74 -1.73
CA SER A 44 -5.48 -19.53 -2.59
C SER A 44 -6.34 -18.63 -3.46
N GLU A 45 -6.76 -19.15 -4.62
CA GLU A 45 -7.67 -18.47 -5.54
C GLU A 45 -9.08 -19.00 -5.30
N ARG A 46 -10.04 -18.10 -5.08
CA ARG A 46 -11.41 -18.52 -4.74
C ARG A 46 -12.18 -18.96 -5.98
N PRO A 47 -12.97 -20.06 -5.92
CA PRO A 47 -13.76 -20.53 -7.06
C PRO A 47 -14.75 -19.49 -7.57
N TRP A 48 -14.98 -19.50 -8.88
CA TRP A 48 -15.89 -18.57 -9.55
C TRP A 48 -17.29 -18.56 -8.94
N ASP A 49 -17.86 -19.73 -8.68
CA ASP A 49 -19.26 -19.84 -8.27
C ASP A 49 -19.48 -19.24 -6.87
N GLU A 50 -18.50 -19.32 -5.97
CA GLU A 50 -18.53 -18.68 -4.66
C GLU A 50 -18.45 -17.16 -4.79
N VAL A 51 -17.46 -16.66 -5.53
CA VAL A 51 -17.26 -15.22 -5.76
C VAL A 51 -18.49 -14.61 -6.44
N LYS A 52 -19.04 -15.30 -7.45
CA LYS A 52 -20.23 -14.88 -8.17
C LYS A 52 -21.46 -14.79 -7.25
N LEU A 53 -21.66 -15.79 -6.39
CA LEU A 53 -22.77 -15.81 -5.44
C LEU A 53 -22.70 -14.61 -4.49
N GLU A 54 -21.51 -14.30 -3.96
CA GLU A 54 -21.29 -13.14 -3.09
C GLU A 54 -21.58 -11.82 -3.81
N ILE A 55 -21.12 -11.68 -5.06
CA ILE A 55 -21.40 -10.49 -5.90
C ILE A 55 -22.91 -10.33 -6.11
N ASP A 56 -23.61 -11.39 -6.53
CA ASP A 56 -25.07 -11.35 -6.75
C ASP A 56 -25.84 -10.99 -5.47
N MET A 57 -25.40 -11.51 -4.33
CA MET A 57 -26.01 -11.21 -3.03
C MET A 57 -25.81 -9.75 -2.63
N MET A 58 -24.59 -9.22 -2.78
CA MET A 58 -24.28 -7.85 -2.39
C MET A 58 -24.85 -6.82 -3.34
N ALA A 59 -24.93 -7.11 -4.64
CA ALA A 59 -25.58 -6.21 -5.60
C ALA A 59 -27.06 -5.97 -5.28
N LYS A 60 -27.74 -6.98 -4.71
CA LYS A 60 -29.13 -6.84 -4.23
C LYS A 60 -29.25 -6.04 -2.92
N GLN A 61 -28.26 -6.18 -2.03
CA GLN A 61 -28.30 -5.55 -0.70
C GLN A 61 -27.76 -4.12 -0.69
N LEU A 62 -26.75 -3.85 -1.51
CA LEU A 62 -26.01 -2.59 -1.59
C LEU A 62 -25.89 -2.12 -3.06
N PRO A 63 -27.01 -1.90 -3.77
CA PRO A 63 -27.00 -1.55 -5.20
C PRO A 63 -26.27 -0.22 -5.48
N ASP A 64 -26.24 0.68 -4.50
CA ASP A 64 -25.60 2.01 -4.59
C ASP A 64 -24.10 1.99 -4.26
N THR A 65 -23.46 0.81 -4.24
CA THR A 65 -22.03 0.68 -4.02
C THR A 65 -21.25 1.43 -5.10
N GLN A 66 -20.47 2.42 -4.69
CA GLN A 66 -19.62 3.22 -5.58
C GLN A 66 -18.17 2.73 -5.65
N ARG A 67 -17.70 1.99 -4.64
CA ARG A 67 -16.31 1.55 -4.55
C ARG A 67 -16.22 0.11 -4.10
N ILE A 68 -15.40 -0.65 -4.80
CA ILE A 68 -15.10 -2.03 -4.48
C ILE A 68 -13.59 -2.21 -4.31
N PHE A 69 -13.22 -2.95 -3.27
CA PHE A 69 -11.87 -3.37 -3.01
C PHE A 69 -11.77 -4.89 -3.08
N LEU A 70 -10.93 -5.40 -3.98
CA LEU A 70 -10.58 -6.81 -4.03
C LEU A 70 -9.47 -7.02 -3.00
N ALA A 71 -9.87 -7.52 -1.83
CA ALA A 71 -9.01 -7.59 -0.65
C ALA A 71 -8.10 -8.82 -0.63
N ASP A 72 -7.43 -8.96 0.51
CA ASP A 72 -6.26 -9.81 0.74
C ASP A 72 -5.01 -9.32 0.00
N GLY A 73 -3.87 -9.93 0.29
CA GLY A 73 -2.56 -9.30 0.11
C GLY A 73 -2.11 -9.17 -1.33
N ASP A 74 -2.74 -9.87 -2.28
CA ASP A 74 -2.20 -9.97 -3.65
C ASP A 74 -3.19 -10.47 -4.72
N ALA A 75 -4.37 -9.85 -4.81
CA ALA A 75 -5.38 -10.25 -5.79
C ALA A 75 -4.90 -10.20 -7.26
N LEU A 76 -3.89 -9.37 -7.57
CA LEU A 76 -3.33 -9.27 -8.93
C LEU A 76 -2.57 -10.54 -9.37
N ASN A 77 -2.26 -11.46 -8.46
CA ASN A 77 -1.62 -12.73 -8.81
C ASN A 77 -2.54 -13.66 -9.63
N LEU A 78 -3.86 -13.46 -9.57
CA LEU A 78 -4.85 -14.20 -10.37
C LEU A 78 -4.51 -14.22 -11.87
N ASP A 79 -4.96 -15.27 -12.55
CA ASP A 79 -4.96 -15.29 -14.01
C ASP A 79 -5.73 -14.11 -14.60
N THR A 80 -5.25 -13.61 -15.74
CA THR A 80 -5.79 -12.41 -16.37
C THR A 80 -7.25 -12.60 -16.82
N GLU A 81 -7.60 -13.76 -17.38
CA GLU A 81 -8.99 -14.03 -17.79
C GLU A 81 -9.92 -14.09 -16.58
N TYR A 82 -9.45 -14.70 -15.49
CA TYR A 82 -10.24 -14.78 -14.27
C TYR A 82 -10.48 -13.41 -13.64
N MET A 83 -9.44 -12.58 -13.53
CA MET A 83 -9.57 -11.20 -13.05
C MET A 83 -10.54 -10.39 -13.93
N VAL A 84 -10.39 -10.46 -15.25
CA VAL A 84 -11.29 -9.77 -16.20
C VAL A 84 -12.74 -10.25 -16.03
N LYS A 85 -12.96 -11.56 -15.87
CA LYS A 85 -14.30 -12.13 -15.64
C LYS A 85 -14.94 -11.57 -14.37
N VAL A 86 -14.21 -11.55 -13.25
CA VAL A 86 -14.69 -11.01 -11.97
C VAL A 86 -15.02 -9.52 -12.09
N VAL A 87 -14.08 -8.72 -12.60
CA VAL A 87 -14.23 -7.26 -12.69
C VAL A 87 -15.40 -6.88 -13.60
N LYS A 88 -15.54 -7.54 -14.76
CA LYS A 88 -16.69 -7.30 -15.66
C LYS A 88 -18.01 -7.64 -14.99
N TYR A 89 -18.08 -8.76 -14.27
CA TYR A 89 -19.30 -9.18 -13.60
C TYR A 89 -19.69 -8.21 -12.48
N ILE A 90 -18.71 -7.73 -11.71
CA ILE A 90 -18.92 -6.67 -10.72
C ILE A 90 -19.51 -5.43 -11.39
N LYS A 91 -18.91 -4.93 -12.49
CA LYS A 91 -19.44 -3.75 -13.20
C LYS A 91 -20.84 -3.95 -13.77
N GLU A 92 -21.16 -5.15 -14.24
CA GLU A 92 -22.51 -5.48 -14.71
C GLU A 92 -23.54 -5.39 -13.57
N LYS A 93 -23.14 -5.75 -12.35
CA LYS A 93 -24.05 -5.86 -11.20
C LYS A 93 -24.20 -4.57 -10.39
N PHE A 94 -23.18 -3.73 -10.37
CA PHE A 94 -23.17 -2.47 -9.62
C PHE A 94 -23.17 -1.27 -10.60
N GLN A 95 -24.35 -0.68 -10.83
CA GLN A 95 -24.55 0.37 -11.83
C GLN A 95 -23.92 1.73 -11.45
N ASN A 96 -23.76 1.98 -10.15
CA ASN A 96 -23.21 3.24 -9.61
C ASN A 96 -21.70 3.15 -9.31
N LEU A 97 -21.03 2.13 -9.82
CA LEU A 97 -19.64 1.83 -9.47
C LEU A 97 -18.66 2.81 -10.13
N GLU A 98 -17.91 3.53 -9.30
CA GLU A 98 -16.88 4.48 -9.72
C GLU A 98 -15.50 3.81 -9.85
N ARG A 99 -15.18 2.87 -8.94
CA ARG A 99 -13.84 2.30 -8.84
C ARG A 99 -13.80 0.87 -8.32
N ILE A 100 -12.96 0.05 -8.96
CA ILE A 100 -12.48 -1.23 -8.43
C ILE A 100 -10.97 -1.13 -8.24
N SER A 101 -10.48 -1.56 -7.09
CA SER A 101 -9.05 -1.50 -6.74
C SER A 101 -8.60 -2.74 -5.98
N CYS A 102 -7.29 -2.98 -5.92
CA CYS A 102 -6.71 -4.09 -5.14
C CYS A 102 -5.29 -3.78 -4.67
N TYR A 103 -4.76 -4.58 -3.74
CA TYR A 103 -3.33 -4.64 -3.51
C TYR A 103 -2.62 -5.30 -4.70
N ALA A 104 -1.42 -4.82 -5.02
CA ALA A 104 -0.60 -5.35 -6.09
C ALA A 104 0.88 -5.36 -5.69
N MET A 105 1.52 -6.52 -5.85
CA MET A 105 2.96 -6.63 -5.68
C MET A 105 3.73 -6.14 -6.92
N PRO A 106 4.91 -5.50 -6.76
CA PRO A 106 5.74 -5.08 -7.89
C PRO A 106 6.00 -6.22 -8.88
N MET A 107 6.33 -7.41 -8.37
CA MET A 107 6.64 -8.57 -9.21
C MET A 107 5.44 -9.07 -10.01
N ASN A 108 4.22 -8.97 -9.49
CA ASN A 108 3.03 -9.42 -10.22
C ASN A 108 2.63 -8.45 -11.32
N ILE A 109 2.79 -7.14 -11.11
CA ILE A 109 2.68 -6.16 -12.20
C ILE A 109 3.72 -6.45 -13.29
N LEU A 110 4.95 -6.80 -12.90
CA LEU A 110 6.02 -7.08 -13.86
C LEU A 110 5.81 -8.37 -14.65
N LYS A 111 5.22 -9.41 -14.05
CA LYS A 111 4.92 -10.69 -14.72
C LYS A 111 3.84 -10.58 -15.80
N LYS A 112 2.83 -9.72 -15.62
CA LYS A 112 1.74 -9.52 -16.60
C LYS A 112 2.22 -8.75 -17.82
N THR A 113 1.83 -9.07 -19.05
CA THR A 113 2.17 -8.21 -20.20
C THR A 113 1.42 -6.87 -20.13
N PRO A 114 1.89 -5.81 -20.84
CA PRO A 114 1.13 -4.57 -20.96
C PRO A 114 -0.31 -4.78 -21.47
N GLU A 115 -0.51 -5.72 -22.41
CA GLU A 115 -1.82 -6.08 -22.96
C GLU A 115 -2.70 -6.75 -21.89
N GLU A 116 -2.14 -7.64 -21.08
CA GLU A 116 -2.87 -8.27 -19.98
C GLU A 116 -3.35 -7.24 -18.95
N LEU A 117 -2.46 -6.34 -18.53
CA LEU A 117 -2.79 -5.21 -17.66
C LEU A 117 -3.86 -4.32 -18.31
N LYS A 118 -3.72 -4.01 -19.60
CA LYS A 118 -4.71 -3.21 -20.33
C LYS A 118 -6.09 -3.87 -20.36
N ARG A 119 -6.18 -5.18 -20.54
CA ARG A 119 -7.46 -5.89 -20.52
C ARG A 119 -8.14 -5.82 -19.15
N MET A 120 -7.38 -5.95 -18.06
CA MET A 120 -7.90 -5.79 -16.70
C MET A 120 -8.34 -4.35 -16.43
N HIS A 121 -7.56 -3.37 -16.90
CA HIS A 121 -7.88 -1.95 -16.80
C HIS A 121 -9.18 -1.61 -17.52
N ASP A 122 -9.28 -1.97 -18.81
CA ASP A 122 -10.45 -1.71 -19.64
C ASP A 122 -11.69 -2.46 -19.13
N ALA A 123 -11.49 -3.60 -18.45
CA ALA A 123 -12.56 -4.28 -17.73
C ALA A 123 -13.07 -3.50 -16.51
N GLY A 124 -12.25 -2.68 -15.85
CA GLY A 124 -12.68 -1.83 -14.72
C GLY A 124 -11.76 -1.78 -13.51
N LEU A 125 -10.72 -2.61 -13.45
CA LEU A 125 -9.73 -2.58 -12.36
C LEU A 125 -8.78 -1.42 -12.64
N THR A 126 -8.94 -0.30 -11.95
CA THR A 126 -8.34 0.98 -12.37
C THR A 126 -7.32 1.53 -11.38
N MET A 127 -7.16 0.90 -10.22
CA MET A 127 -6.26 1.40 -9.18
C MET A 127 -5.56 0.28 -8.42
N PHE A 128 -4.27 0.46 -8.17
CA PHE A 128 -3.45 -0.44 -7.37
C PHE A 128 -2.91 0.25 -6.11
N TYR A 129 -2.92 -0.50 -5.01
CA TYR A 129 -2.16 -0.20 -3.80
C TYR A 129 -0.86 -1.00 -3.80
N LEU A 130 0.28 -0.30 -3.74
CA LEU A 130 1.61 -0.93 -3.84
C LEU A 130 2.53 -0.48 -2.70
N GLY A 131 3.09 -1.44 -1.97
CA GLY A 131 4.11 -1.16 -0.96
C GLY A 131 5.48 -0.92 -1.59
N ILE A 132 5.96 0.34 -1.54
CA ILE A 132 7.37 0.68 -1.78
C ILE A 132 8.18 0.26 -0.55
N GLU A 133 7.65 0.57 0.65
CA GLU A 133 8.24 0.39 1.98
C GLU A 133 9.51 1.20 2.19
N SER A 134 10.54 0.96 1.39
CA SER A 134 11.83 1.64 1.38
C SER A 134 12.37 1.68 -0.05
N GLY A 135 13.10 2.72 -0.41
CA GLY A 135 13.88 2.75 -1.65
C GLY A 135 15.35 2.32 -1.50
N SER A 136 15.76 1.85 -0.32
CA SER A 136 17.09 1.24 -0.13
C SER A 136 17.04 -0.27 -0.36
N ASP A 137 17.80 -0.77 -1.33
CA ASP A 137 17.93 -2.19 -1.61
C ASP A 137 18.51 -2.98 -0.42
N VAL A 138 19.34 -2.34 0.40
CA VAL A 138 19.86 -2.93 1.65
C VAL A 138 18.71 -3.23 2.60
N ILE A 139 17.83 -2.24 2.84
CA ILE A 139 16.68 -2.41 3.74
C ILE A 139 15.65 -3.38 3.14
N LEU A 140 15.33 -3.25 1.85
CA LEU A 140 14.40 -4.14 1.16
C LEU A 140 14.85 -5.61 1.25
N LYS A 141 16.16 -5.87 1.16
CA LYS A 141 16.74 -7.21 1.37
C LYS A 141 16.61 -7.66 2.83
N LYS A 142 16.96 -6.81 3.80
CA LYS A 142 16.85 -7.09 5.24
C LYS A 142 15.44 -7.47 5.67
N VAL A 143 14.44 -6.82 5.08
CA VAL A 143 13.04 -7.09 5.39
C VAL A 143 12.38 -8.11 4.47
N THR A 144 13.16 -8.71 3.56
CA THR A 144 12.70 -9.74 2.62
C THR A 144 11.51 -9.25 1.79
N LYS A 145 11.55 -8.05 1.20
CA LYS A 145 10.41 -7.50 0.42
C LYS A 145 10.14 -8.23 -0.91
N GLY A 146 11.15 -8.94 -1.42
CA GLY A 146 11.09 -9.61 -2.74
C GLY A 146 11.13 -8.65 -3.92
N ALA A 147 11.59 -7.40 -3.71
CA ALA A 147 11.76 -6.39 -4.74
C ALA A 147 12.96 -5.49 -4.43
N ILE A 148 13.43 -4.75 -5.43
CA ILE A 148 14.47 -3.71 -5.33
C ILE A 148 13.91 -2.40 -5.87
N ALA A 149 14.53 -1.27 -5.53
CA ALA A 149 14.12 0.06 -5.95
C ALA A 149 13.86 0.14 -7.47
N LYS A 150 14.78 -0.41 -8.26
CA LYS A 150 14.67 -0.46 -9.73
C LYS A 150 13.44 -1.23 -10.22
N THR A 151 13.07 -2.34 -9.57
CA THR A 151 11.89 -3.12 -9.98
C THR A 151 10.60 -2.47 -9.52
N ILE A 152 10.61 -1.80 -8.36
CA ILE A 152 9.48 -0.99 -7.89
C ILE A 152 9.19 0.15 -8.88
N ILE A 153 10.20 0.93 -9.27
CA ILE A 153 10.04 2.03 -10.25
C ILE A 153 9.47 1.49 -11.57
N LYS A 154 10.03 0.40 -12.08
CA LYS A 154 9.53 -0.24 -13.31
C LYS A 154 8.08 -0.69 -13.20
N ALA A 155 7.70 -1.29 -12.07
CA ALA A 155 6.33 -1.77 -11.86
C ALA A 155 5.33 -0.61 -11.82
N VAL A 156 5.64 0.45 -11.07
CA VAL A 156 4.77 1.64 -10.97
C VAL A 156 4.62 2.31 -12.33
N ASN A 157 5.71 2.54 -13.06
CA ASN A 157 5.65 3.16 -14.38
C ASN A 157 4.86 2.31 -15.38
N LYS A 158 5.11 0.99 -15.41
CA LYS A 158 4.36 0.08 -16.29
C LYS A 158 2.86 0.11 -16.04
N ALA A 159 2.43 0.19 -14.79
CA ALA A 159 1.01 0.31 -14.46
C ALA A 159 0.45 1.69 -14.87
N LYS A 160 1.18 2.79 -14.59
CA LYS A 160 0.80 4.14 -15.03
C LYS A 160 0.68 4.25 -16.55
N ASP A 161 1.60 3.66 -17.31
CA ASP A 161 1.61 3.68 -18.78
C ASP A 161 0.34 3.04 -19.39
N VAL A 162 -0.29 2.10 -18.66
CA VAL A 162 -1.56 1.48 -19.05
C VAL A 162 -2.78 2.31 -18.63
N GLY A 163 -2.61 3.25 -17.68
CA GLY A 163 -3.66 4.13 -17.17
C GLY A 163 -4.06 3.89 -15.71
N TYR A 164 -3.39 2.98 -15.00
CA TYR A 164 -3.71 2.70 -13.60
C TYR A 164 -3.38 3.89 -12.69
N THR A 165 -4.28 4.17 -11.76
CA THR A 165 -3.98 5.01 -10.60
C THR A 165 -3.11 4.23 -9.62
N MET A 166 -1.95 4.80 -9.26
CA MET A 166 -1.00 4.17 -8.34
C MET A 166 -1.04 4.85 -6.97
N SER A 167 -1.40 4.09 -5.93
CA SER A 167 -1.29 4.51 -4.54
C SER A 167 -0.20 3.73 -3.82
N CYS A 168 0.93 4.38 -3.60
CA CYS A 168 2.11 3.77 -3.02
C CYS A 168 2.20 3.99 -1.51
N MET A 169 2.83 3.06 -0.80
CA MET A 169 3.05 3.16 0.66
C MET A 169 4.54 3.08 0.99
N VAL A 170 4.98 3.89 1.95
CA VAL A 170 6.35 3.89 2.51
C VAL A 170 6.29 3.77 4.02
N ILE A 171 7.32 3.21 4.65
CA ILE A 171 7.34 2.93 6.10
C ILE A 171 8.51 3.66 6.74
N LEU A 172 8.21 4.76 7.42
CA LEU A 172 9.16 5.48 8.28
C LEU A 172 9.67 4.54 9.39
N GLY A 173 10.96 4.65 9.71
CA GLY A 173 11.63 3.85 10.71
C GLY A 173 12.03 2.44 10.27
N LEU A 174 11.73 2.02 9.04
CA LEU A 174 12.00 0.66 8.56
C LEU A 174 13.50 0.32 8.55
N GLY A 175 14.36 1.33 8.35
CA GLY A 175 15.82 1.18 8.42
C GLY A 175 16.39 1.19 9.84
N GLY A 176 15.58 1.50 10.86
CA GLY A 176 16.07 1.87 12.19
C GLY A 176 16.96 3.12 12.14
N SER A 177 17.47 3.54 13.29
CA SER A 177 18.33 4.73 13.37
C SER A 177 19.61 4.62 12.52
N LYS A 178 20.14 3.40 12.35
CA LYS A 178 21.36 3.13 11.59
C LYS A 178 21.24 3.43 10.09
N TYR A 179 20.13 3.01 9.46
CA TYR A 179 19.94 3.18 8.01
C TYR A 179 18.99 4.31 7.63
N SER A 180 18.57 5.13 8.59
CA SER A 180 17.60 6.22 8.40
C SER A 180 17.91 7.11 7.18
N LYS A 181 19.14 7.63 7.04
CA LYS A 181 19.51 8.46 5.89
C LYS A 181 19.47 7.72 4.55
N GLU A 182 19.92 6.46 4.52
CA GLU A 182 19.92 5.65 3.31
C GLU A 182 18.48 5.29 2.89
N HIS A 183 17.65 4.93 3.87
CA HIS A 183 16.23 4.68 3.72
C HIS A 183 15.52 5.87 3.05
N ILE A 184 15.67 7.06 3.63
CA ILE A 184 14.96 8.25 3.20
C ILE A 184 15.42 8.71 1.83
N ARG A 185 16.75 8.79 1.59
CA ARG A 185 17.28 9.14 0.28
C ARG A 185 16.78 8.20 -0.81
N GLY A 186 16.91 6.88 -0.62
CA GLY A 186 16.47 5.91 -1.62
C GLY A 186 14.95 5.97 -1.85
N THR A 187 14.17 6.18 -0.78
CA THR A 187 12.71 6.30 -0.89
C THR A 187 12.30 7.56 -1.66
N ALA A 188 12.94 8.70 -1.41
CA ALA A 188 12.75 9.93 -2.16
C ALA A 188 13.11 9.74 -3.64
N GLU A 189 14.22 9.08 -3.95
CA GLU A 189 14.64 8.76 -5.33
C GLU A 189 13.59 7.90 -6.05
N VAL A 190 13.06 6.86 -5.40
CA VAL A 190 12.01 6.00 -5.99
C VAL A 190 10.74 6.81 -6.27
N ILE A 191 10.23 7.56 -5.29
CA ILE A 191 9.01 8.38 -5.46
C ILE A 191 9.20 9.40 -6.58
N SER A 192 10.33 10.09 -6.60
CA SER A 192 10.66 11.10 -7.61
C SER A 192 10.72 10.48 -9.02
N ALA A 193 11.32 9.29 -9.14
CA ALA A 193 11.49 8.60 -10.41
C ALA A 193 10.18 8.07 -11.03
N CYS A 194 9.18 7.68 -10.22
CA CYS A 194 7.92 7.13 -10.74
C CYS A 194 6.69 8.05 -10.56
N SER A 195 6.76 9.06 -9.69
CA SER A 195 5.71 10.05 -9.41
C SER A 195 4.31 9.41 -9.32
N PRO A 196 4.04 8.49 -8.36
CA PRO A 196 2.74 7.81 -8.25
C PRO A 196 1.64 8.82 -7.89
N ASN A 197 0.38 8.52 -8.22
CA ASN A 197 -0.71 9.47 -7.95
C ASN A 197 -0.88 9.76 -6.46
N TYR A 198 -0.66 8.76 -5.60
CA TYR A 198 -0.74 8.89 -4.15
C TYR A 198 0.48 8.27 -3.47
N VAL A 199 0.96 8.89 -2.40
CA VAL A 199 1.94 8.30 -1.46
C VAL A 199 1.40 8.41 -0.04
N GLY A 200 1.28 7.26 0.63
CA GLY A 200 1.00 7.15 2.05
C GLY A 200 2.27 6.82 2.84
N ALA A 201 2.66 7.68 3.77
CA ALA A 201 3.73 7.39 4.72
C ALA A 201 3.14 6.81 6.02
N LEU A 202 3.50 5.57 6.33
CA LEU A 202 3.21 4.89 7.58
C LEU A 202 4.43 4.95 8.49
N THR A 203 4.25 4.72 9.78
CA THR A 203 5.37 4.47 10.71
C THR A 203 5.42 2.97 11.02
N LEU A 204 6.63 2.40 11.08
CA LEU A 204 6.86 1.00 11.39
C LEU A 204 6.14 0.63 12.68
N TYR A 205 5.28 -0.38 12.59
CA TYR A 205 4.60 -0.98 13.72
C TYR A 205 4.85 -2.48 13.65
N LEU A 206 5.56 -3.02 14.65
CA LEU A 206 5.89 -4.44 14.72
C LEU A 206 4.95 -5.11 15.71
N GLU A 207 4.07 -5.97 15.19
CA GLU A 207 3.24 -6.84 16.01
C GLU A 207 4.10 -7.89 16.73
N ASN A 208 3.63 -8.35 17.89
CA ASN A 208 4.38 -9.32 18.70
C ASN A 208 4.64 -10.62 17.93
N GLY A 209 3.73 -11.03 17.04
CA GLY A 209 3.86 -12.25 16.24
C GLY A 209 5.03 -12.23 15.25
N ILE A 210 5.39 -11.04 14.73
CA ILE A 210 6.41 -10.91 13.69
C ILE A 210 7.74 -10.33 14.18
N LYS A 211 7.79 -9.79 15.41
CA LYS A 211 8.96 -9.07 15.92
C LYS A 211 10.25 -9.89 15.90
N ASP A 212 10.20 -11.16 16.31
CA ASP A 212 11.40 -12.00 16.34
C ASP A 212 11.87 -12.39 14.93
N GLU A 213 10.92 -12.65 14.02
CA GLU A 213 11.22 -12.86 12.60
C GLU A 213 11.86 -11.60 11.99
N PHE A 214 11.31 -10.43 12.28
CA PHE A 214 11.85 -9.14 11.84
C PHE A 214 13.30 -8.99 12.25
N LEU A 215 13.60 -9.11 13.55
CA LEU A 215 14.95 -8.93 14.09
C LEU A 215 15.93 -9.96 13.52
N THR A 216 15.49 -11.21 13.39
CA THR A 216 16.30 -12.30 12.82
C THR A 216 16.62 -12.04 11.34
N LYS A 217 15.62 -11.71 10.51
CA LYS A 217 15.82 -11.43 9.08
C LYS A 217 16.58 -10.11 8.83
N PHE A 218 16.42 -9.11 9.71
CA PHE A 218 17.18 -7.85 9.64
C PHE A 218 18.69 -8.10 9.76
N GLY A 219 19.07 -9.14 10.51
CA GLY A 219 20.40 -9.75 10.51
C GLY A 219 21.47 -8.99 11.29
N GLU A 220 21.07 -8.00 12.08
CA GLU A 220 21.94 -7.23 12.98
C GLU A 220 21.11 -6.49 14.04
N GLU A 221 21.77 -5.80 14.97
CA GLU A 221 21.10 -4.98 15.97
C GLU A 221 20.24 -3.89 15.31
N PHE A 222 18.93 -3.98 15.58
CA PHE A 222 17.95 -3.00 15.12
C PHE A 222 17.59 -2.06 16.27
N VAL A 223 17.92 -0.78 16.11
CA VAL A 223 17.53 0.28 17.04
C VAL A 223 16.37 1.06 16.43
N PRO A 224 15.14 0.94 16.97
CA PRO A 224 13.97 1.66 16.47
C PRO A 224 14.17 3.17 16.53
N VAL A 225 13.58 3.90 15.59
CA VAL A 225 13.54 5.36 15.64
C VAL A 225 12.52 5.84 16.69
N SER A 226 12.79 6.96 17.35
CA SER A 226 11.82 7.66 18.19
C SER A 226 10.76 8.38 17.33
N ASP A 227 9.68 8.87 17.95
CA ASP A 227 8.67 9.68 17.26
C ASP A 227 9.26 10.97 16.67
N GLU A 228 10.26 11.55 17.35
CA GLU A 228 11.00 12.73 16.88
C GLU A 228 11.86 12.38 15.67
N GLN A 229 12.58 11.25 15.72
CA GLN A 229 13.38 10.76 14.60
C GLN A 229 12.51 10.37 13.39
N ALA A 230 11.31 9.83 13.61
CA ALA A 230 10.35 9.57 12.54
C ALA A 230 9.83 10.88 11.91
N LEU A 231 9.69 11.96 12.70
CA LEU A 231 9.36 13.28 12.19
C LEU A 231 10.54 13.91 11.42
N ASP A 232 11.78 13.69 11.86
CA ASP A 232 13.00 14.06 11.12
C ASP A 232 13.08 13.33 9.78
N GLU A 233 12.83 12.01 9.77
CA GLU A 233 12.76 11.21 8.55
C GLU A 233 11.70 11.72 7.58
N LEU A 234 10.53 12.11 8.09
CA LEU A 234 9.46 12.66 7.27
C LEU A 234 9.82 14.02 6.67
N GLU A 235 10.48 14.90 7.45
CA GLU A 235 11.00 16.18 6.94
C GLU A 235 12.02 15.96 5.82
N ASP A 236 13.00 15.08 6.07
CA ASP A 236 14.07 14.79 5.12
C ASP A 236 13.51 14.17 3.84
N LEU A 237 12.55 13.24 3.95
CA LEU A 237 11.84 12.65 2.81
C LEU A 237 11.15 13.71 1.96
N ILE A 238 10.33 14.56 2.59
CA ILE A 238 9.59 15.61 1.89
C ILE A 238 10.54 16.61 1.22
N SER A 239 11.66 16.94 1.88
CA SER A 239 12.66 17.87 1.35
C SER A 239 13.34 17.32 0.08
N GLN A 240 13.54 16.00 0.00
CA GLN A 240 14.25 15.33 -1.11
C GLN A 240 13.33 14.90 -2.25
N ILE A 241 12.02 14.75 -2.04
CA ILE A 241 11.07 14.42 -3.12
C ILE A 241 11.06 15.55 -4.16
N ASP A 242 11.30 15.17 -5.42
CA ASP A 242 11.28 16.04 -6.59
C ASP A 242 10.55 15.32 -7.74
N VAL A 243 9.25 15.62 -7.87
CA VAL A 243 8.34 14.91 -8.78
C VAL A 243 8.01 15.75 -9.99
N LYS A 244 7.83 15.09 -11.13
CA LYS A 244 7.42 15.74 -12.39
C LYS A 244 5.92 15.96 -12.48
N ASP A 245 5.16 15.04 -11.88
CA ASP A 245 3.70 15.04 -11.88
C ASP A 245 3.18 15.38 -10.47
N GLU A 246 1.89 15.71 -10.40
CA GLU A 246 1.21 15.89 -9.12
C GLU A 246 1.20 14.58 -8.31
N VAL A 247 1.62 14.64 -7.04
CA VAL A 247 1.61 13.50 -6.11
C VAL A 247 0.90 13.89 -4.82
N VAL A 248 -0.24 13.25 -4.55
CA VAL A 248 -0.98 13.46 -3.30
C VAL A 248 -0.29 12.70 -2.17
N PHE A 249 0.30 13.42 -1.23
CA PHE A 249 1.08 12.86 -0.13
C PHE A 249 0.31 12.90 1.19
N ARG A 250 0.30 11.80 1.94
CA ARG A 250 -0.38 11.68 3.23
C ARG A 250 0.48 10.90 4.23
N ALA A 251 0.78 11.50 5.37
CA ALA A 251 1.25 10.83 6.57
C ALA A 251 0.16 10.97 7.64
N ASN A 252 -0.91 10.19 7.52
CA ASN A 252 -2.09 10.27 8.39
C ASN A 252 -2.65 8.89 8.78
N HIS A 253 -1.88 7.83 8.51
CA HIS A 253 -2.19 6.46 8.91
C HIS A 253 -2.35 6.37 10.43
N GLY A 254 -3.04 5.34 10.91
CA GLY A 254 -3.22 5.07 12.34
C GLY A 254 -1.88 5.04 13.10
N SER A 255 -0.83 4.56 12.45
CA SER A 255 0.50 4.37 13.04
C SER A 255 1.31 5.66 13.17
N ASN A 256 0.97 6.73 12.45
CA ASN A 256 1.77 7.96 12.49
C ASN A 256 1.55 8.73 13.80
N ALA A 257 2.65 9.20 14.38
CA ALA A 257 2.66 10.11 15.51
C ALA A 257 2.17 11.52 15.14
N TYR A 258 2.49 11.98 13.93
CA TYR A 258 2.18 13.31 13.42
C TYR A 258 1.42 13.23 12.11
N THR A 259 0.49 14.16 11.89
CA THR A 259 -0.34 14.19 10.67
C THR A 259 0.11 15.25 9.69
N ILE A 260 0.68 14.82 8.57
CA ILE A 260 1.06 15.67 7.44
C ILE A 260 0.25 15.30 6.20
N LYS A 261 -0.19 16.31 5.46
CA LYS A 261 -0.89 16.15 4.19
C LYS A 261 -0.50 17.32 3.28
N GLY A 262 -0.35 17.03 2.01
CA GLY A 262 -0.14 18.02 0.96
C GLY A 262 -0.10 17.33 -0.40
N THR A 263 0.05 18.12 -1.44
CA THR A 263 0.18 17.66 -2.81
C THR A 263 1.48 18.23 -3.38
N PHE A 264 2.39 17.37 -3.81
CA PHE A 264 3.62 17.81 -4.48
C PHE A 264 3.34 18.20 -5.93
N PRO A 265 4.08 19.18 -6.48
CA PRO A 265 5.12 19.98 -5.81
C PRO A 265 4.57 21.18 -4.99
N GLN A 266 3.28 21.51 -5.13
CA GLN A 266 2.68 22.77 -4.69
C GLN A 266 2.77 23.00 -3.17
N ASP A 267 2.45 21.97 -2.38
CA ASP A 267 2.38 22.08 -0.92
C ASP A 267 3.69 21.67 -0.22
N LYS A 268 4.79 21.51 -0.96
CA LYS A 268 6.07 21.03 -0.39
C LYS A 268 6.54 21.93 0.75
N GLN A 269 6.56 23.24 0.54
CA GLN A 269 6.99 24.19 1.57
C GLN A 269 6.02 24.20 2.76
N ASP A 270 4.71 24.21 2.51
CA ASP A 270 3.70 24.18 3.57
C ASP A 270 3.82 22.93 4.46
N MET A 271 4.13 21.78 3.87
CA MET A 271 4.39 20.55 4.63
C MET A 271 5.66 20.68 5.49
N LEU A 272 6.75 21.23 4.97
CA LEU A 272 8.00 21.45 5.70
C LEU A 272 7.82 22.45 6.85
N ASP A 273 7.14 23.57 6.59
CA ASP A 273 6.85 24.59 7.60
C ASP A 273 5.99 24.01 8.73
N LYS A 274 5.02 23.16 8.39
CA LYS A 274 4.19 22.46 9.36
C LYS A 274 4.99 21.48 10.21
N ILE A 275 5.95 20.75 9.63
CA ILE A 275 6.84 19.86 10.39
C ILE A 275 7.74 20.67 11.33
N SER A 276 8.35 21.75 10.83
CA SER A 276 9.15 22.68 11.64
C SER A 276 8.35 23.26 12.81
N TRP A 277 7.06 23.52 12.62
CA TRP A 277 6.16 23.91 13.70
C TRP A 277 5.93 22.77 14.70
N MET A 278 5.63 21.54 14.23
CA MET A 278 5.40 20.38 15.10
C MET A 278 6.62 20.03 15.97
N LYS A 279 7.83 20.17 15.45
CA LYS A 279 9.08 19.99 16.21
C LYS A 279 9.18 20.91 17.43
N LYS A 280 8.54 22.08 17.38
CA LYS A 280 8.48 23.05 18.49
C LYS A 280 7.26 22.84 19.41
N HIS A 281 6.32 22.00 19.01
CA HIS A 281 5.03 21.77 19.67
C HIS A 281 4.79 20.26 19.85
N PRO A 282 5.64 19.54 20.62
CA PRO A 282 5.55 18.08 20.77
C PRO A 282 4.24 17.62 21.43
N GLU A 283 3.49 18.51 22.06
CA GLU A 283 2.17 18.22 22.64
C GLU A 283 1.09 17.84 21.62
N VAL A 284 1.28 18.16 20.33
CA VAL A 284 0.33 17.80 19.26
C VAL A 284 0.46 16.36 18.77
N ILE A 285 1.41 15.63 19.34
CA ILE A 285 1.65 14.23 19.01
C ILE A 285 0.41 13.38 19.28
N ARG A 286 0.08 12.47 18.36
CA ARG A 286 -0.96 11.46 18.61
C ARG A 286 -0.48 10.56 19.77
N PRO A 287 -1.24 10.41 20.87
CA PRO A 287 -0.85 9.52 21.97
C PRO A 287 -0.67 8.08 21.51
N LYS A 288 0.33 7.36 22.05
CA LYS A 288 0.64 5.97 21.67
C LYS A 288 -0.57 5.02 21.75
N GLY A 289 -1.42 5.17 22.77
CA GLY A 289 -2.63 4.35 22.93
C GLY A 289 -3.74 4.61 21.90
N LEU A 290 -3.62 5.67 21.09
CA LEU A 290 -4.54 5.98 19.98
C LEU A 290 -3.92 5.64 18.61
N ARG A 291 -2.72 5.05 18.58
CA ARG A 291 -2.06 4.61 17.36
C ARG A 291 -2.33 3.12 17.12
N GLY A 292 -2.41 2.73 15.86
CA GLY A 292 -2.65 1.35 15.46
C GLY A 292 -2.28 1.11 14.00
N PHE A 293 -2.13 -0.16 13.65
CA PHE A 293 -1.94 -0.61 12.29
C PHE A 293 -3.29 -0.92 11.63
#